data_AF-A0A246B8E8-F1
#
_entry.id   AF-A0A246B8E8-F1
#
_cell.length_a   1.000
_cell.length_b   1.000
_cell.length_c   1.000
_cell.angle_alpha   90.00
_cell.angle_beta   90.00
_cell.angle_gamma   90.00
#
_symmetry.space_group_name_H-M   'P 1'
#
loop_
_entity.id
_entity.type
_entity.pdbx_description
1 polymer ?
#
loop_
_entity_poly.entity_id
_entity_poly.type
_entity_poly.pdbx_seq_one_letter_code
_entity_poly.pdbx_strand_id
1 'polypeptide(L)'
;MSLTIEIHSFSYKKGGIPKDTSGNGGGFAFDCRGILNPGRIEEYKQQTGCDVGVQEFLDTKTQMPKFLELVKSLVSINIDDYLSRGFENLQINFGCTGGQHRSVYSAEKIAEFIREKYPQTTVTINHDEQPQLNHQK
;
A
#
# COMPACT_ATOMS: atom_id res chain seq x y z
N MET A 1 -24.18 -4.43 2.53
CA MET A 1 -23.03 -4.45 1.60
C MET A 1 -21.81 -4.10 2.42
N SER A 2 -20.70 -4.84 2.28
CA SER A 2 -19.43 -4.51 2.96
C SER A 2 -18.59 -3.62 2.06
N LEU A 3 -17.93 -2.61 2.64
CA LEU A 3 -16.96 -1.79 1.93
C LEU A 3 -15.80 -2.67 1.44
N THR A 4 -15.52 -2.64 0.14
CA THR A 4 -14.35 -3.27 -0.46
C THR A 4 -13.23 -2.23 -0.57
N ILE A 5 -12.08 -2.54 0.03
CA ILE A 5 -10.90 -1.70 0.04
C ILE A 5 -9.84 -2.38 -0.82
N GLU A 6 -9.54 -1.77 -1.97
CA GLU A 6 -8.51 -2.23 -2.88
C GLU A 6 -7.22 -1.46 -2.65
N ILE A 7 -6.15 -2.19 -2.35
CA ILE A 7 -4.85 -1.62 -2.04
C ILE A 7 -3.87 -1.96 -3.15
N HIS A 8 -3.20 -0.95 -3.70
CA HIS A 8 -2.16 -1.17 -4.70
C HIS A 8 -0.78 -0.74 -4.23
N SER A 9 0.23 -1.47 -4.68
CA SER A 9 1.58 -0.94 -4.79
C SER A 9 1.95 -0.75 -6.26
N PHE A 10 2.47 0.42 -6.63
CA PHE A 10 2.75 0.75 -8.03
C PHE A 10 4.08 1.48 -8.25
N SER A 11 4.48 1.60 -9.52
CA SER A 11 5.61 2.41 -9.98
C SER A 11 5.14 3.71 -10.66
N TYR A 12 5.59 4.86 -10.15
CA TYR A 12 5.41 6.14 -10.86
C TYR A 12 6.11 6.19 -12.22
N LYS A 13 7.15 5.36 -12.44
CA LYS A 13 7.93 5.36 -13.69
C LYS A 13 7.35 4.40 -14.73
N LYS A 14 6.74 3.30 -14.31
CA LYS A 14 6.28 2.22 -15.20
C LYS A 14 4.77 2.33 -15.44
N GLY A 15 3.95 1.92 -14.46
CA GLY A 15 2.49 1.84 -14.60
C GLY A 15 1.75 3.16 -14.34
N GLY A 16 2.34 4.07 -13.56
CA GLY A 16 1.63 5.25 -13.09
C GLY A 16 0.62 4.92 -11.99
N ILE A 17 -0.20 5.90 -11.60
CA ILE A 17 -1.21 5.71 -10.55
C ILE A 17 -2.28 4.73 -11.07
N PRO A 18 -2.63 3.66 -10.32
CA PRO A 18 -3.65 2.70 -10.71
C PRO A 18 -4.99 3.38 -10.98
N LYS A 19 -5.71 2.88 -11.99
CA LYS A 19 -7.03 3.40 -12.34
C LYS A 19 -8.10 2.75 -11.47
N ASP A 20 -8.93 3.56 -10.83
CA ASP A 20 -10.16 3.11 -10.18
C ASP A 20 -11.22 2.76 -11.24
N THR A 21 -11.76 1.55 -11.16
CA THR A 21 -12.82 1.05 -12.05
C THR A 21 -14.21 0.99 -11.38
N SER A 22 -14.29 1.30 -10.08
CA SER A 22 -15.50 1.19 -9.25
C SER A 22 -16.43 2.40 -9.29
N GLY A 23 -16.02 3.49 -9.97
CA GLY A 23 -16.89 4.63 -10.29
C GLY A 23 -16.75 5.85 -9.37
N ASN A 24 -16.00 5.77 -8.28
CA ASN A 24 -15.70 6.93 -7.41
C ASN A 24 -14.56 7.82 -7.93
N GLY A 25 -13.94 7.43 -9.05
CA GLY A 25 -12.99 8.28 -9.80
C GLY A 25 -11.60 8.32 -9.20
N GLY A 26 -11.27 7.41 -8.29
CA GLY A 26 -9.93 7.29 -7.72
C GLY A 26 -9.90 6.85 -6.27
N GLY A 27 -8.74 7.04 -5.67
CA GLY A 27 -8.46 6.73 -4.27
C GLY A 27 -7.24 7.49 -3.79
N PHE A 28 -6.77 7.15 -2.60
CA PHE A 28 -5.53 7.74 -2.09
C PHE A 28 -4.33 7.34 -2.96
N ALA A 29 -3.38 8.26 -3.15
CA ALA A 29 -2.10 7.97 -3.76
C ALA A 29 -0.98 8.55 -2.90
N PHE A 30 -0.27 7.67 -2.20
CA PHE A 30 0.80 8.03 -1.29
C PHE A 30 2.17 7.85 -1.94
N ASP A 31 2.90 8.95 -2.10
CA ASP A 31 4.25 8.94 -2.67
C ASP A 31 5.30 8.52 -1.64
N CYS A 32 5.83 7.31 -1.79
CA CYS A 32 6.85 6.76 -0.90
C CYS A 32 8.29 7.11 -1.34
N ARG A 33 8.48 7.88 -2.42
CA ARG A 33 9.81 8.14 -3.01
C ARG A 33 10.73 8.98 -2.11
N GLY A 34 10.17 9.76 -1.20
CA GLY A 34 10.91 10.56 -0.22
C GLY A 34 11.61 9.74 0.87
N ILE A 35 11.16 8.51 1.12
CA ILE A 35 11.80 7.62 2.10
C ILE A 35 13.06 6.99 1.51
N LEU A 36 14.11 6.82 2.32
CA LEU A 36 15.38 6.22 1.91
C LEU A 36 15.16 4.89 1.17
N ASN A 37 15.81 4.75 0.02
CA ASN A 37 15.56 3.65 -0.91
C ASN A 37 16.52 2.45 -0.66
N PRO A 38 16.03 1.29 -0.20
CA PRO A 38 16.88 0.10 -0.02
C PRO A 38 17.47 -0.41 -1.33
N GLY A 39 16.79 -0.24 -2.48
CA GLY A 39 17.24 -0.76 -3.78
C GLY A 39 18.52 -0.13 -4.35
N ARG A 40 19.17 0.81 -3.64
CA ARG A 40 20.53 1.29 -3.98
C ARG A 40 21.64 0.47 -3.33
N ILE A 41 21.29 -0.45 -2.44
CA ILE A 41 22.21 -1.32 -1.70
C ILE A 41 22.12 -2.70 -2.36
N GLU A 42 23.26 -3.27 -2.73
CA GLU A 42 23.30 -4.50 -3.53
C GLU A 42 22.57 -5.67 -2.85
N GLU A 43 22.66 -5.76 -1.52
CA GLU A 43 21.97 -6.76 -0.69
C GLU A 43 20.45 -6.79 -0.90
N TYR A 44 19.81 -5.62 -1.02
CA TYR A 44 18.35 -5.50 -1.11
C TYR A 44 17.82 -5.40 -2.55
N LYS A 45 18.70 -5.33 -3.53
CA LYS A 45 18.37 -4.97 -4.91
C LYS A 45 17.42 -5.95 -5.59
N GLN A 46 17.53 -7.24 -5.29
CA GLN A 46 16.65 -8.30 -5.82
C GLN A 46 15.50 -8.65 -4.88
N GLN A 47 15.49 -8.11 -3.66
CA GLN A 47 14.44 -8.32 -2.68
C GLN A 47 13.24 -7.40 -2.97
N THR A 48 12.09 -7.70 -2.39
CA THR A 48 10.84 -6.95 -2.47
C THR A 48 10.46 -6.41 -1.10
N GLY A 49 9.42 -5.57 -1.03
CA GLY A 49 8.88 -5.08 0.23
C GLY A 49 8.33 -6.16 1.17
N CYS A 50 8.14 -7.39 0.68
CA CYS A 50 7.70 -8.53 1.49
C CYS A 50 8.86 -9.29 2.14
N ASP A 51 10.09 -9.13 1.65
CA ASP A 51 11.25 -9.84 2.17
C ASP A 51 11.76 -9.23 3.47
N VAL A 52 12.07 -10.08 4.46
CA VAL A 52 12.43 -9.68 5.83
C VAL A 52 13.56 -8.64 5.85
N GLY A 53 14.60 -8.80 5.03
CA GLY A 53 15.72 -7.84 5.00
C GLY A 53 15.30 -6.43 4.57
N VAL A 54 14.36 -6.31 3.63
CA VAL A 54 13.80 -5.02 3.22
C VAL A 54 12.86 -4.46 4.28
N GLN A 55 12.05 -5.31 4.92
CA GLN A 55 11.17 -4.88 6.01
C GLN A 55 11.99 -4.29 7.18
N GLU A 56 12.99 -5.02 7.66
CA GLU A 56 13.88 -4.57 8.74
C GLU A 56 14.62 -3.28 8.39
N PHE A 57 15.09 -3.15 7.14
CA PHE A 57 15.71 -1.91 6.69
C PHE A 57 14.73 -0.74 6.76
N LEU A 58 13.51 -0.90 6.23
CA LEU A 58 12.50 0.16 6.23
C LEU A 58 12.07 0.52 7.65
N ASP A 59 11.91 -0.46 8.53
CA ASP A 59 11.51 -0.28 9.92
C ASP A 59 12.56 0.42 10.77
N THR A 60 13.83 0.03 10.61
CA THR A 60 14.88 0.44 11.56
C THR A 60 15.81 1.52 11.03
N LYS A 61 15.90 1.70 9.70
CA LYS A 61 16.85 2.63 9.07
C LYS A 61 16.17 3.81 8.37
N THR A 62 14.84 3.91 8.42
CA THR A 62 14.10 4.96 7.70
C THR A 62 12.96 5.56 8.51
N GLN A 63 12.28 6.57 7.95
CA GLN A 63 11.08 7.18 8.52
C GLN A 63 9.78 6.49 8.08
N MET A 64 9.86 5.29 7.48
CA MET A 64 8.69 4.55 7.01
C MET A 64 7.65 4.29 8.11
N PRO A 65 8.02 3.89 9.35
CA PRO A 65 7.03 3.67 10.40
C PRO A 65 6.23 4.95 10.73
N LYS A 66 6.91 6.09 10.83
CA LYS A 66 6.25 7.38 11.11
C LYS A 66 5.35 7.83 9.96
N PHE A 67 5.81 7.62 8.72
CA PHE A 67 5.01 7.88 7.54
C PHE A 67 3.72 7.04 7.53
N LEU A 68 3.83 5.73 7.78
CA LEU A 68 2.66 4.84 7.81
C LEU A 68 1.72 5.12 8.97
N GLU A 69 2.20 5.54 10.14
CA GLU A 69 1.35 6.00 11.24
C GLU A 69 0.40 7.13 10.78
N LEU A 70 0.95 8.15 10.11
CA LEU A 70 0.16 9.27 9.60
C LEU A 70 -0.82 8.84 8.49
N VAL A 71 -0.40 7.93 7.61
CA VAL A 71 -1.28 7.34 6.60
C VAL A 71 -2.44 6.60 7.27
N LYS A 72 -2.17 5.75 8.28
CA LYS A 72 -3.20 5.02 9.04
C LYS A 72 -4.23 5.97 9.64
N SER A 73 -3.78 7.07 10.24
CA SER A 73 -4.68 8.11 10.77
C SER A 73 -5.57 8.72 9.69
N LEU A 74 -4.99 9.11 8.54
CA LEU A 74 -5.72 9.74 7.46
C LEU A 74 -6.76 8.81 6.81
N VAL A 75 -6.36 7.57 6.49
CA VAL A 75 -7.27 6.61 5.85
C VAL A 75 -8.37 6.15 6.80
N SER A 76 -8.09 6.07 8.12
CA SER A 76 -9.11 5.68 9.12
C SER A 76 -10.32 6.61 9.10
N ILE A 77 -10.10 7.93 9.07
CA ILE A 77 -11.18 8.93 9.01
C ILE A 77 -12.11 8.64 7.84
N ASN A 78 -11.52 8.32 6.68
CA ASN A 78 -12.27 8.08 5.45
C ASN A 78 -12.95 6.71 5.46
N ILE A 79 -12.31 5.66 5.98
CA ILE A 79 -12.94 4.34 6.10
C ILE A 79 -14.17 4.42 7.00
N ASP A 80 -14.07 5.12 8.14
CA ASP A 80 -15.19 5.31 9.07
C ASP A 80 -16.36 6.04 8.39
N ASP A 81 -16.08 7.11 7.65
CA ASP A 81 -17.10 7.87 6.90
C ASP A 81 -17.70 7.05 5.75
N TYR A 82 -16.89 6.27 5.02
CA TYR A 82 -17.37 5.44 3.92
C TYR A 82 -18.32 4.35 4.44
N LEU A 83 -17.97 3.72 5.56
CA LEU A 83 -18.81 2.72 6.22
C LEU A 83 -20.14 3.33 6.68
N SER A 84 -20.12 4.49 7.34
CA SER A 84 -21.33 5.13 7.86
C SER A 84 -22.30 5.58 6.75
N ARG A 85 -21.76 5.93 5.58
CA ARG A 85 -22.53 6.42 4.41
C ARG A 85 -22.89 5.30 3.42
N GLY A 86 -22.46 4.07 3.66
CA GLY A 86 -22.78 2.91 2.82
C GLY A 86 -22.05 2.90 1.47
N PHE A 87 -20.82 3.42 1.40
CA PHE A 87 -20.00 3.28 0.21
C PHE A 87 -19.57 1.83 -0.02
N GLU A 88 -19.48 1.45 -1.29
CA GLU A 88 -19.13 0.08 -1.68
C GLU A 88 -17.63 -0.12 -1.92
N ASN A 89 -16.91 0.92 -2.36
CA ASN A 89 -15.53 0.78 -2.84
C ASN A 89 -14.63 1.95 -2.38
N LEU A 90 -13.41 1.63 -1.96
CA LEU A 90 -12.33 2.58 -1.67
C LEU A 90 -11.01 2.03 -2.23
N GLN A 91 -10.26 2.86 -2.96
CA GLN A 91 -8.92 2.50 -3.43
C GLN A 91 -7.84 3.23 -2.61
N ILE A 92 -6.73 2.54 -2.30
CA ILE A 92 -5.58 3.10 -1.59
C ILE A 92 -4.29 2.65 -2.28
N ASN A 93 -3.53 3.60 -2.81
CA ASN A 93 -2.39 3.31 -3.67
C ASN A 93 -1.08 3.82 -3.04
N PHE A 94 -0.03 3.00 -3.07
CA PHE A 94 1.32 3.35 -2.62
C PHE A 94 2.28 3.32 -3.80
N GLY A 95 2.90 4.46 -4.09
CA GLY A 95 3.78 4.62 -5.25
C GLY A 95 5.25 4.73 -4.86
N CYS A 96 6.12 4.02 -5.57
CA CYS A 96 7.56 4.32 -5.54
C CYS A 96 8.15 4.38 -6.96
N THR A 97 9.46 4.54 -7.10
CA THR A 97 10.07 4.63 -8.43
C THR A 97 9.98 3.32 -9.21
N GLY A 98 10.18 2.18 -8.55
CA GLY A 98 10.32 0.86 -9.22
C GLY A 98 9.14 -0.08 -9.07
N GLY A 99 8.25 0.17 -8.09
CA GLY A 99 7.15 -0.72 -7.73
C GLY A 99 7.59 -1.99 -6.97
N GLN A 100 8.72 -1.96 -6.25
CA GLN A 100 9.34 -3.19 -5.72
C GLN A 100 9.52 -3.21 -4.19
N HIS A 101 10.01 -2.11 -3.58
CA HIS A 101 10.36 -2.10 -2.16
C HIS A 101 9.37 -1.31 -1.31
N ARG A 102 9.50 0.02 -1.31
CA ARG A 102 8.78 0.94 -0.42
C ARG A 102 7.26 0.89 -0.63
N SER A 103 6.82 0.84 -1.89
CA SER A 103 5.39 0.74 -2.21
C SER A 103 4.79 -0.59 -1.78
N VAL A 104 5.49 -1.71 -2.07
CA VAL A 104 5.06 -3.07 -1.71
C VAL A 104 4.93 -3.19 -0.19
N TYR A 105 5.98 -2.81 0.54
CA TYR A 105 5.99 -2.81 2.01
C TYR A 105 4.83 -1.98 2.59
N SER A 106 4.61 -0.77 2.05
CA SER A 106 3.55 0.11 2.54
C SER A 106 2.15 -0.46 2.29
N ALA A 107 1.93 -1.03 1.11
CA ALA A 107 0.66 -1.68 0.78
C ALA A 107 0.35 -2.85 1.72
N GLU A 108 1.33 -3.71 2.00
CA GLU A 108 1.18 -4.83 2.92
C GLU A 108 0.85 -4.38 4.35
N LYS A 109 1.63 -3.43 4.90
CA LYS A 109 1.41 -2.93 6.27
C LYS A 109 0.08 -2.21 6.44
N ILE A 110 -0.43 -1.57 5.39
CA ILE A 110 -1.74 -0.92 5.43
C ILE A 110 -2.86 -1.94 5.26
N ALA A 111 -2.68 -2.97 4.44
CA ALA A 111 -3.62 -4.07 4.34
C ALA A 111 -3.77 -4.83 5.68
N GLU A 112 -2.65 -5.14 6.33
CA GLU A 112 -2.61 -5.75 7.67
C GLU A 112 -3.39 -4.92 8.69
N PHE A 113 -3.05 -3.62 8.79
CA PHE A 113 -3.74 -2.69 9.68
C PHE A 113 -5.25 -2.61 9.44
N ILE A 114 -5.68 -2.53 8.17
CA ILE A 114 -7.11 -2.42 7.84
C ILE A 114 -7.84 -3.72 8.17
N ARG A 115 -7.25 -4.88 7.88
CA ARG A 115 -7.85 -6.19 8.24
C ARG A 115 -8.05 -6.33 9.75
N GLU A 116 -7.09 -5.87 10.54
CA GLU A 116 -7.18 -5.90 12.00
C GLU A 116 -8.22 -4.93 12.55
N LYS A 117 -8.18 -3.66 12.12
CA LYS A 117 -9.04 -2.60 12.65
C LYS A 117 -10.48 -2.63 12.10
N TYR A 118 -10.65 -3.11 10.87
CA TYR A 118 -11.92 -3.09 10.12
C TYR A 118 -12.29 -4.48 9.59
N PRO A 119 -12.50 -5.48 10.46
CA PRO A 119 -12.75 -6.86 10.05
C PRO A 119 -14.05 -7.06 9.24
N GLN A 120 -14.96 -6.08 9.25
CA GLN A 120 -16.18 -6.06 8.44
C GLN A 120 -15.95 -5.65 6.97
N THR A 121 -14.75 -5.19 6.61
CA THR A 121 -14.40 -4.78 5.24
C THR A 121 -13.78 -5.93 4.45
N THR A 122 -13.90 -5.87 3.13
CA THR A 122 -13.18 -6.79 2.23
C THR A 122 -11.89 -6.12 1.77
N VAL A 123 -10.71 -6.70 2.06
CA VAL A 123 -9.41 -6.09 1.70
C VAL A 123 -8.68 -6.89 0.63
N THR A 124 -8.54 -6.30 -0.55
CA THR A 124 -7.73 -6.85 -1.66
C THR A 124 -6.40 -6.10 -1.75
N ILE A 125 -5.36 -6.79 -2.20
CA ILE A 125 -4.03 -6.21 -2.42
C ILE A 125 -3.53 -6.63 -3.79
N ASN A 126 -2.98 -5.67 -4.54
CA ASN A 126 -2.43 -5.86 -5.87
C ASN A 126 -1.07 -5.17 -5.98
N HIS A 127 -0.04 -5.93 -6.35
CA HIS A 127 1.29 -5.42 -6.63
C HIS A 127 1.51 -5.34 -8.15
N ASP A 128 1.33 -4.16 -8.72
CA ASP A 128 1.26 -3.94 -10.16
C ASP A 128 2.56 -4.35 -10.88
N GLU A 129 3.72 -4.10 -10.27
CA GLU A 129 5.03 -4.51 -10.80
C GLU A 129 5.61 -5.78 -10.17
N GLN A 130 4.91 -6.41 -9.21
CA GLN A 130 5.33 -7.67 -8.58
C GLN A 130 4.17 -8.70 -8.57
N PRO A 131 3.63 -9.08 -9.74
CA PRO A 131 2.43 -9.92 -9.84
C PRO A 131 2.58 -11.29 -9.16
N GLN A 132 3.80 -11.81 -9.06
CA GLN A 132 4.10 -13.05 -8.36
C GLN A 132 3.72 -13.02 -6.86
N LEU A 133 3.63 -11.83 -6.25
CA LEU A 133 3.24 -11.65 -4.85
C LEU A 133 1.72 -11.75 -4.65
N ASN A 134 0.92 -11.50 -5.69
CA ASN A 134 -0.55 -11.46 -5.58
C ASN A 134 -1.19 -12.83 -5.33
N HIS A 135 -0.43 -13.91 -5.56
CA HIS A 135 -0.91 -15.30 -5.46
C HIS A 135 -0.51 -16.00 -4.16
N GLN A 136 0.22 -15.35 -3.26
CA GLN A 136 0.73 -15.96 -2.03
C GLN A 136 -0.24 -15.90 -0.83
N LYS A 137 -1.55 -15.87 -1.07
CA LYS A 137 -2.57 -15.85 -0.01
C LYS A 137 -2.97 -17.24 0.45
#